data_AF-A0A8C2R3Z4-F1
#
_entry.id   AF-A0A8C2R3Z4-F1
#
_cell.length_a   1.000
_cell.length_b   1.000
_cell.length_c   1.000
_cell.angle_alpha   90.00
_cell.angle_beta   90.00
_cell.angle_gamma   90.00
#
_symmetry.space_group_name_H-M   'P 1'
#
loop_
_entity.id
_entity.type
_entity.pdbx_description
1 polymer ?
#
loop_
_entity_poly.entity_id
_entity_poly.type
_entity_poly.pdbx_seq_one_letter_code
_entity_poly.pdbx_strand_id
1 'polypeptide(L)'
;MGDTTWLPFPVVLLAALLLPRAAGFTPSLDSDFTFTLPAGQKECFYQPMPLKASLEIEYQVLDGAGLDIDFHLASPEGKTLVFEQRKSDGVHTMK
;
A
#
# COMPACT_ATOMS: atom_id res chain seq x y z
N MET A 1 -12.83 40.17 36.82
CA MET A 1 -13.79 40.37 35.71
C MET A 1 -13.53 39.26 34.70
N GLY A 2 -14.28 38.17 34.80
CA GLY A 2 -14.15 37.01 33.91
C GLY A 2 -15.52 36.76 33.31
N ASP A 3 -15.76 37.33 32.13
CA ASP A 3 -17.05 37.23 31.45
C ASP A 3 -17.12 35.85 30.77
N THR A 4 -17.86 34.94 31.39
CA THR A 4 -18.15 33.61 30.85
C THR A 4 -19.36 33.72 29.93
N THR A 5 -19.10 33.91 28.64
CA THR A 5 -20.13 33.97 27.59
C THR A 5 -20.66 32.57 27.29
N TRP A 6 -21.84 32.23 27.82
CA TRP A 6 -22.56 31.00 27.48
C TRP A 6 -23.20 31.15 26.09
N LEU A 7 -22.62 30.49 25.08
CA LEU A 7 -23.23 30.40 23.76
C LEU A 7 -24.39 29.39 23.78
N PRO A 8 -25.57 29.72 23.21
CA PRO A 8 -26.71 28.81 23.19
C PRO A 8 -26.43 27.57 22.33
N PHE A 9 -26.77 26.38 22.86
CA PHE A 9 -26.64 25.05 22.23
C PHE A 9 -26.95 24.97 20.71
N PRO A 10 -28.00 25.62 20.15
CA PRO A 10 -28.26 25.58 18.71
C PRO A 10 -27.18 26.27 17.85
N VAL A 11 -26.48 27.28 18.38
CA VAL A 11 -25.40 27.99 17.66
C VAL A 11 -24.15 27.12 17.57
N VAL A 12 -23.86 26.33 18.60
CA VAL A 12 -22.77 25.35 18.60
C VAL A 12 -23.04 24.24 17.58
N LEU A 13 -24.29 23.78 17.46
CA LEU A 13 -24.67 22.74 16.51
C LEU A 13 -24.58 23.21 15.05
N LEU A 14 -24.98 24.45 14.75
CA LEU A 14 -24.83 25.03 13.40
C LEU A 14 -23.36 25.21 13.00
N ALA A 15 -22.50 25.62 13.94
CA ALA A 15 -21.07 25.77 13.69
C ALA A 15 -20.39 24.42 13.37
N ALA A 16 -20.85 23.32 13.99
CA ALA A 16 -20.35 21.97 13.72
C ALA A 16 -20.65 21.47 12.30
N LEU A 17 -21.74 21.95 11.68
CA LEU A 17 -22.15 21.56 10.32
C LEU A 17 -21.40 22.32 9.21
N LEU A 18 -20.80 23.47 9.54
CA LEU A 18 -20.06 24.32 8.61
C LEU A 18 -18.56 24.01 8.57
N LEU A 19 -18.08 23.12 9.45
CA LEU A 19 -16.72 22.62 9.38
C LEU A 19 -16.55 21.79 8.09
N PRO A 20 -15.62 22.17 7.19
CA PRO A 20 -15.29 21.35 6.04
C PRO A 20 -14.95 19.97 6.56
N ARG A 21 -15.72 18.97 6.13
CA ARG A 21 -15.42 17.57 6.40
C ARG A 21 -14.06 17.33 5.75
N ALA A 22 -13.00 17.38 6.55
CA ALA A 22 -11.64 17.17 6.06
C ALA A 22 -11.67 15.82 5.34
N ALA A 23 -11.53 15.86 4.02
CA ALA A 23 -11.36 14.67 3.22
C ALA A 23 -10.03 14.08 3.69
N GLY A 24 -10.11 13.16 4.65
CA GLY A 24 -8.94 12.44 5.12
C GLY A 24 -8.27 11.83 3.90
N PHE A 25 -6.98 12.09 3.75
CA PHE A 25 -6.17 11.40 2.75
C PHE A 25 -6.34 9.89 2.99
N THR A 26 -6.76 9.15 1.97
CA THR A 26 -6.74 7.69 2.03
C THR A 26 -5.27 7.28 2.16
N PRO A 27 -4.84 6.63 3.25
CA PRO A 27 -3.47 6.17 3.35
C PRO A 27 -3.20 5.22 2.19
N SER A 28 -2.06 5.39 1.52
CA SER A 28 -1.50 4.35 0.67
C SER A 28 -1.27 3.12 1.54
N LEU A 29 -1.63 1.94 1.04
CA LEU A 29 -1.33 0.69 1.71
C LEU A 29 0.16 0.40 1.48
N ASP A 30 0.99 0.92 2.38
CA ASP A 30 2.40 0.58 2.46
C ASP A 30 2.53 -0.68 3.34
N SER A 31 3.13 -1.73 2.79
CA SER A 31 3.20 -3.05 3.43
C SER A 31 4.51 -3.71 3.08
N ASP A 32 5.45 -3.70 4.02
CA ASP A 32 6.72 -4.40 3.95
C ASP A 32 6.70 -5.68 4.80
N PHE A 33 7.41 -6.71 4.35
CA PHE A 33 7.66 -7.91 5.15
C PHE A 33 8.90 -8.66 4.66
N THR A 34 9.40 -9.55 5.50
CA THR A 34 10.49 -10.47 5.17
C THR A 34 10.03 -11.89 5.42
N PHE A 35 10.31 -12.79 4.47
CA PHE A 35 9.99 -14.21 4.60
C PHE A 35 11.13 -15.07 4.08
N THR A 36 11.18 -16.33 4.51
CA THR A 36 12.15 -17.32 4.03
C THR A 36 11.50 -18.18 2.96
N LEU A 37 12.07 -18.18 1.76
CA LEU A 37 11.63 -19.05 0.65
C LEU A 37 12.51 -20.33 0.62
N PRO A 38 11.95 -21.53 0.84
CA PRO A 38 12.73 -22.77 0.78
C PRO A 38 13.21 -23.10 -0.65
N ALA A 39 14.28 -23.90 -0.74
CA ALA A 39 14.83 -24.33 -2.02
C ALA A 39 13.81 -25.09 -2.89
N GLY A 40 13.73 -24.74 -4.17
CA GLY A 40 12.85 -25.37 -5.14
C GLY A 40 11.36 -25.04 -4.99
N GLN A 41 11.02 -24.05 -4.15
CA GLN A 41 9.64 -23.58 -3.97
C GLN A 41 9.41 -22.21 -4.62
N LYS A 42 8.13 -21.93 -4.90
CA LYS A 42 7.64 -20.64 -5.37
C LYS A 42 6.50 -20.18 -4.45
N GLU A 43 6.64 -19.00 -3.88
CA GLU A 43 5.60 -18.36 -3.07
C GLU A 43 4.88 -17.29 -3.90
N CYS A 44 3.56 -17.19 -3.76
CA CYS A 44 2.74 -16.25 -4.52
C CYS A 44 1.87 -15.41 -3.57
N PHE A 45 1.93 -14.09 -3.74
CA PHE A 45 1.10 -13.14 -3.00
C PHE A 45 0.05 -12.52 -3.92
N TYR A 46 -1.14 -12.24 -3.38
CA TYR A 46 -2.26 -11.69 -4.13
C TYR A 46 -2.74 -10.41 -3.47
N GLN A 47 -2.75 -9.32 -4.24
CA GLN A 47 -3.20 -8.01 -3.77
C GLN A 47 -4.36 -7.49 -4.63
N PRO A 48 -5.58 -7.39 -4.08
CA PRO A 48 -6.69 -6.74 -4.76
C PRO A 48 -6.39 -5.25 -4.98
N MET A 49 -6.65 -4.77 -6.19
CA MET A 49 -6.38 -3.37 -6.58
C MET A 49 -7.65 -2.70 -7.13
N PRO A 50 -7.98 -1.47 -6.70
CA PRO A 50 -9.01 -0.66 -7.34
C PRO A 50 -8.66 -0.34 -8.80
N LEU A 51 -9.68 -0.10 -9.62
CA LEU A 51 -9.48 0.35 -10.99
C LEU A 51 -8.71 1.69 -11.02
N LYS A 52 -7.67 1.78 -11.85
CA LYS A 52 -6.79 2.96 -12.03
C LYS A 52 -5.97 3.34 -10.80
N ALA A 53 -5.82 2.44 -9.84
CA ALA A 53 -4.86 2.62 -8.75
C ALA A 53 -3.47 2.12 -9.19
N SER A 54 -2.43 2.75 -8.67
CA SER A 54 -1.04 2.36 -8.92
C SER A 54 -0.58 1.33 -7.90
N LEU A 55 0.14 0.31 -8.36
CA LEU A 55 0.80 -0.69 -7.54
C LEU A 55 2.32 -0.49 -7.64
N GLU A 56 3.01 -0.47 -6.51
CA GLU A 56 4.46 -0.47 -6.47
C GLU A 56 4.93 -1.68 -5.66
N ILE A 57 5.89 -2.42 -6.21
CA ILE A 57 6.50 -3.59 -5.57
C ILE A 57 8.01 -3.39 -5.57
N GLU A 58 8.60 -3.46 -4.38
CA GLU A 58 10.04 -3.49 -4.16
C GLU A 58 10.41 -4.82 -3.47
N TYR A 59 11.52 -5.42 -3.90
CA TYR A 59 12.05 -6.62 -3.27
C TYR A 59 13.57 -6.59 -3.17
N GLN A 60 14.10 -7.27 -2.14
CA GLN A 60 15.52 -7.47 -1.93
C GLN A 60 15.79 -8.86 -1.34
N VAL A 61 16.77 -9.56 -1.90
CA VAL A 61 17.26 -10.85 -1.39
C VAL A 61 18.29 -10.55 -0.31
N LEU A 62 17.96 -10.91 0.94
CA LEU A 62 18.80 -10.61 2.10
C LEU A 62 19.84 -11.68 2.38
N ASP A 63 19.52 -12.95 2.12
CA ASP A 63 20.39 -14.09 2.42
C ASP A 63 20.02 -15.30 1.53
N GLY A 64 20.94 -16.27 1.45
CA GLY A 64 20.77 -17.54 0.74
C GLY A 64 21.60 -17.63 -0.55
N ALA A 65 22.40 -18.69 -0.64
CA ALA A 65 23.14 -19.13 -1.84
C ALA A 65 23.61 -18.00 -2.79
N GLY A 66 23.10 -17.95 -4.02
CA GLY A 66 23.50 -17.00 -5.06
C GLY A 66 22.95 -15.58 -4.88
N LEU A 67 22.26 -15.31 -3.77
CA LEU A 67 21.58 -14.05 -3.46
C LEU A 67 20.64 -13.62 -4.60
N ASP A 68 19.98 -14.59 -5.23
CA ASP A 68 19.18 -14.40 -6.42
C ASP A 68 17.84 -15.14 -6.37
N ILE A 69 16.79 -14.51 -6.90
CA ILE A 69 15.45 -15.10 -7.06
C ILE A 69 14.90 -14.87 -8.47
N ASP A 70 13.90 -15.66 -8.83
CA ASP A 70 13.05 -15.42 -10.00
C ASP A 70 11.78 -14.68 -9.55
N PHE A 71 11.53 -13.51 -10.13
CA PHE A 71 10.38 -12.65 -9.82
C PHE A 71 9.34 -12.72 -10.94
N HIS A 72 8.06 -12.90 -10.57
CA HIS A 72 6.97 -12.99 -11.53
C HIS A 72 5.75 -12.20 -11.07
N LEU A 73 5.33 -11.24 -11.89
CA LEU A 73 4.11 -10.46 -11.69
C LEU A 73 3.14 -10.73 -12.84
N ALA A 74 1.90 -11.07 -12.50
CA ALA A 74 0.83 -11.34 -13.45
C ALA A 74 -0.39 -10.47 -13.17
N SER A 75 -1.13 -10.13 -14.23
CA SER A 75 -2.40 -9.42 -14.14
C SER A 75 -3.51 -10.34 -13.60
N PRO A 76 -4.66 -9.77 -13.17
CA PRO A 76 -5.81 -10.57 -12.76
C PRO A 76 -6.32 -11.56 -13.81
N GLU A 77 -6.07 -11.28 -15.10
CA GLU A 77 -6.40 -12.16 -16.23
C GLU A 77 -5.31 -13.22 -16.50
N GLY A 78 -4.27 -13.30 -15.66
CA GLY A 78 -3.16 -14.24 -15.80
C GLY A 78 -2.10 -13.84 -16.81
N LYS A 79 -2.11 -12.59 -17.33
CA LYS A 79 -1.08 -12.12 -18.27
C LYS A 79 0.17 -11.75 -17.51
N THR A 80 1.32 -12.26 -17.92
CA THR A 80 2.61 -11.83 -17.36
C THR A 80 2.84 -10.35 -17.64
N LEU A 81 3.01 -9.56 -16.57
CA LEU A 81 3.37 -8.15 -16.62
C LEU A 81 4.87 -7.96 -16.48
N VAL A 82 5.48 -8.72 -15.55
CA VAL A 82 6.93 -8.72 -15.31
C VAL A 82 7.39 -10.16 -15.09
N PHE A 83 8.51 -10.52 -15.69
CA PHE A 83 9.21 -11.78 -15.41
C PHE A 83 10.70 -11.53 -15.44
N GLU A 84 11.35 -11.74 -14.31
CA GLU A 84 12.80 -11.57 -14.14
C GLU A 84 13.37 -12.83 -13.53
N GLN A 85 14.60 -13.15 -13.92
CA GLN A 85 15.31 -14.32 -13.43
C GLN A 85 16.62 -13.92 -12.79
N ARG A 86 16.96 -14.60 -11.71
CA ARG A 86 18.23 -14.47 -11.00
C ARG A 86 18.56 -13.02 -10.60
N LYS A 87 17.61 -12.35 -9.94
CA LYS A 87 17.74 -10.98 -9.44
C LYS A 87 17.92 -10.94 -7.93
N SER A 88 18.79 -10.05 -7.46
CA SER A 88 19.01 -9.78 -6.03
C SER A 88 18.07 -8.70 -5.50
N ASP A 89 17.58 -7.82 -6.37
CA ASP A 89 16.71 -6.70 -6.03
C ASP A 89 15.92 -6.23 -7.26
N GLY A 90 14.83 -5.48 -7.03
CA GLY A 90 14.06 -4.86 -8.09
C GLY A 90 12.92 -3.98 -7.58
N VAL A 91 12.54 -2.98 -8.38
CA VAL A 91 11.41 -2.06 -8.12
C VAL A 91 10.54 -1.99 -9.36
N HIS A 92 9.23 -2.23 -9.20
CA HIS A 92 8.26 -2.28 -10.27
C HIS A 92 7.01 -1.46 -9.93
N THR A 93 6.71 -0.45 -10.75
CA THR A 93 5.52 0.41 -10.60
C THR A 93 4.54 0.20 -11.76
N MET A 94 3.31 -0.19 -11.45
CA MET A 94 2.17 -0.31 -12.37
C MET A 94 1.17 0.81 -12.12
N LYS A 95 0.52 1.31 -13.17
CA LYS A 95 -0.43 2.44 -13.13
C LYS A 95 -1.74 2.10 -13.82
#